data_AF-A0A7S0KKM9-F1
#
_entry.id   AF-A0A7S0KKM9-F1
#
_cell.length_a   1.000
_cell.length_b   1.000
_cell.length_c   1.000
_cell.angle_alpha   90.00
_cell.angle_beta   90.00
_cell.angle_gamma   90.00
#
_symmetry.space_group_name_H-M   'P 1'
#
loop_
_entity.id
_entity.type
_entity.pdbx_description
1 polymer ?
#
loop_
_entity_poly.entity_id
_entity_poly.type
_entity_poly.pdbx_seq_one_letter_code
_entity_poly.pdbx_strand_id
1 'polypeptide(L)'
;MATVVARNGHDVVILTRRLDVMRAVNAEHRNPTHLTHFELHERITADVDAARALAGADAIVHAIPMQQTEAFLNTVRAHIAPHVLVVNTSKGLREDTLELAHDVFARALGPGQPCAYFGGPTFAKELMLGTPSGGVMAAKDMETAKRAARLFRGRAMRVYPSEDVVGVELGGALKNVIAILCGGLEGMGLGVNAQTLLVTRGCREITRLGVAMGAREHTMAGLSGIGDLMLTCLGDASRNKAVGIAFGKGQKIGDILSARAQTLEGVAEGVATAPAAERLAAKLGVSAPMIATCAACLRGELDAQGALRRCMELPIKPDEPLVERKSFKKMVFNIASHVAVAVATALVVSKRRGKSSSSAQ
;
A
#
# COMPACT_ATOMS: atom_id res chain seq x y z
N MET A 1 -11.05 -5.38 -11.57
CA MET A 1 -10.94 -6.67 -10.86
C MET A 1 -12.14 -7.58 -11.12
N ALA A 2 -13.39 -7.13 -10.90
CA ALA A 2 -14.59 -7.91 -11.24
C ALA A 2 -14.55 -8.53 -12.64
N THR A 3 -14.24 -7.74 -13.68
CA THR A 3 -14.04 -8.22 -15.06
C THR A 3 -12.99 -9.31 -15.22
N VAL A 4 -11.89 -9.24 -14.46
CA VAL A 4 -10.83 -10.26 -14.52
C VAL A 4 -11.35 -11.59 -13.97
N VAL A 5 -12.04 -11.55 -12.83
CA VAL A 5 -12.62 -12.73 -12.18
C VAL A 5 -13.76 -13.32 -13.02
N ALA A 6 -14.64 -12.47 -13.57
CA ALA A 6 -15.75 -12.91 -14.42
C ALA A 6 -15.28 -13.56 -15.73
N ARG A 7 -14.24 -13.02 -16.38
CA ARG A 7 -13.61 -13.64 -17.57
C ARG A 7 -12.97 -15.01 -17.27
N ASN A 8 -12.67 -15.31 -16.01
CA ASN A 8 -12.18 -16.61 -15.59
C ASN A 8 -13.33 -17.60 -15.28
N GLY A 9 -14.58 -17.23 -15.57
CA GLY A 9 -15.76 -18.11 -15.48
C GLY A 9 -16.51 -18.05 -14.15
N HIS A 10 -16.23 -17.06 -13.30
CA HIS A 10 -16.91 -16.89 -12.02
C HIS A 10 -18.08 -15.89 -12.13
N ASP A 11 -19.14 -16.12 -11.36
CA ASP A 11 -20.20 -15.15 -11.17
C ASP A 11 -19.78 -14.12 -10.12
N VAL A 12 -20.03 -12.83 -10.39
CA VAL A 12 -19.52 -11.74 -9.57
C VAL A 12 -20.64 -10.78 -9.24
N VAL A 13 -20.83 -10.53 -7.94
CA VAL A 13 -21.72 -9.47 -7.45
C VAL A 13 -20.87 -8.30 -6.95
N ILE A 14 -21.07 -7.12 -7.54
CA ILE A 14 -20.47 -5.87 -7.06
C ILE A 14 -21.36 -5.29 -5.97
N LEU A 15 -20.86 -5.29 -4.74
CA LEU A 15 -21.48 -4.50 -3.66
C LEU A 15 -21.17 -3.02 -3.88
N THR A 16 -22.21 -2.20 -4.03
CA THR A 16 -22.10 -0.74 -4.21
C THR A 16 -23.04 -0.02 -3.27
N ARG A 17 -22.68 1.17 -2.78
CA ARG A 17 -23.58 2.02 -1.98
C ARG A 17 -24.52 2.89 -2.83
N ARG A 18 -24.49 2.72 -4.15
CA ARG A 18 -25.11 3.60 -5.14
C ARG A 18 -26.16 2.85 -5.96
N LEU A 19 -27.42 3.22 -5.77
CA LEU A 19 -28.56 2.60 -6.46
C LEU A 19 -28.50 2.80 -7.97
N ASP A 20 -28.02 3.96 -8.42
CA ASP A 20 -27.84 4.26 -9.84
C ASP A 20 -26.75 3.37 -10.47
N VAL A 21 -25.64 3.13 -9.77
CA VAL A 21 -24.59 2.19 -10.21
C VAL A 21 -25.13 0.76 -10.28
N MET A 22 -25.89 0.32 -9.26
CA MET A 22 -26.49 -1.01 -9.25
C MET A 22 -27.41 -1.23 -10.47
N ARG A 23 -28.30 -0.27 -10.73
CA ARG A 23 -29.24 -0.32 -11.87
C ARG A 23 -28.51 -0.36 -13.20
N ALA A 24 -27.53 0.53 -13.42
CA ALA A 24 -26.77 0.56 -14.66
C ALA A 24 -25.94 -0.72 -14.89
N VAL A 25 -25.32 -1.28 -13.85
CA VAL A 25 -24.59 -2.55 -13.97
C VAL A 25 -25.53 -3.69 -14.35
N ASN A 26 -26.71 -3.79 -13.74
CA ASN A 26 -27.64 -4.90 -13.98
C ASN A 26 -28.43 -4.76 -15.28
N ALA A 27 -28.74 -3.54 -15.73
CA ALA A 27 -29.57 -3.29 -16.92
C ALA A 27 -28.74 -3.07 -18.19
N GLU A 28 -27.57 -2.42 -18.07
CA GLU A 28 -26.77 -1.97 -19.21
C GLU A 28 -25.40 -2.65 -19.27
N HIS A 29 -25.07 -3.50 -18.28
CA HIS A 29 -23.73 -4.07 -18.10
C HIS A 29 -22.63 -3.01 -18.16
N ARG A 30 -22.85 -1.84 -17.56
CA ARG A 30 -21.88 -0.73 -17.54
C ARG A 30 -21.80 -0.09 -16.17
N ASN A 31 -20.62 0.41 -15.83
CA ASN A 31 -20.46 1.28 -14.66
C ASN A 31 -20.56 2.75 -15.13
N PRO A 32 -21.55 3.53 -14.64
CA PRO A 32 -21.84 4.87 -15.17
C PRO A 32 -20.83 5.93 -14.72
N THR A 33 -19.87 5.59 -13.85
CA THR A 33 -18.95 6.56 -13.24
C THR A 33 -17.47 6.22 -13.39
N HIS A 34 -17.14 4.94 -13.52
CA HIS A 34 -15.76 4.46 -13.62
C HIS A 34 -15.63 3.58 -14.85
N LEU A 35 -14.60 3.80 -15.66
CA LEU A 35 -14.36 2.98 -16.87
C LEU A 35 -15.60 2.94 -17.78
N THR A 36 -16.31 4.06 -17.90
CA THR A 36 -17.66 4.20 -18.51
C THR A 36 -17.75 3.71 -19.94
N HIS A 37 -16.65 3.76 -20.69
CA HIS A 37 -16.58 3.30 -22.07
C HIS A 37 -16.58 1.76 -22.21
N PHE A 38 -16.33 1.03 -21.12
CA PHE A 38 -16.26 -0.42 -21.16
C PHE A 38 -17.57 -1.08 -20.77
N GLU A 39 -17.88 -2.14 -21.50
CA GLU A 39 -18.92 -3.10 -21.14
C GLU A 39 -18.36 -4.10 -20.12
N LEU A 40 -19.19 -4.41 -19.12
CA LEU A 40 -18.94 -5.41 -18.10
C LEU A 40 -19.36 -6.77 -18.62
N HIS A 41 -18.70 -7.82 -18.13
CA HIS A 41 -19.04 -9.19 -18.47
C HIS A 41 -20.47 -9.52 -17.97
N GLU A 42 -21.25 -10.30 -18.73
CA GLU A 42 -22.65 -10.66 -18.41
C GLU A 42 -22.83 -11.30 -17.02
N ARG A 43 -21.79 -12.03 -16.55
CA ARG A 43 -21.69 -12.64 -15.21
C ARG A 43 -21.52 -11.63 -14.07
N ILE A 44 -21.36 -10.35 -14.37
CA ILE A 44 -21.23 -9.28 -13.38
C ILE A 44 -22.59 -8.66 -13.15
N THR A 45 -23.04 -8.76 -11.91
CA THR A 45 -24.21 -8.06 -11.38
C THR A 45 -23.78 -7.13 -10.25
N ALA A 46 -24.70 -6.34 -9.73
CA ALA A 46 -24.49 -5.48 -8.58
C ALA A 46 -25.69 -5.51 -7.63
N ASP A 47 -25.42 -5.28 -6.35
CA ASP A 47 -26.44 -5.09 -5.32
C ASP A 47 -25.99 -3.96 -4.36
N VAL A 48 -26.96 -3.30 -3.74
CA VAL A 48 -26.75 -2.30 -2.69
C VAL A 48 -26.83 -2.86 -1.28
N ASP A 49 -27.39 -4.06 -1.13
CA ASP A 49 -27.53 -4.74 0.14
C ASP A 49 -26.37 -5.70 0.36
N ALA A 50 -25.63 -5.48 1.45
CA ALA A 50 -24.46 -6.29 1.77
C ALA A 50 -24.81 -7.74 2.11
N ALA A 51 -25.95 -8.00 2.75
CA ALA A 51 -26.35 -9.36 3.11
C ALA A 51 -26.64 -10.18 1.85
N ARG A 52 -27.36 -9.62 0.87
CA ARG A 52 -27.60 -10.27 -0.42
C ARG A 52 -26.33 -10.43 -1.25
N ALA A 53 -25.51 -9.38 -1.34
CA ALA A 53 -24.29 -9.40 -2.16
C ALA A 53 -23.25 -10.41 -1.67
N LEU A 54 -23.20 -10.66 -0.34
CA LEU A 54 -22.22 -11.54 0.28
C LEU A 54 -22.75 -12.97 0.54
N ALA A 55 -24.06 -13.19 0.42
CA ALA A 55 -24.67 -14.49 0.65
C ALA A 55 -24.11 -15.55 -0.32
N GLY A 56 -23.55 -16.63 0.24
CA GLY A 56 -23.01 -17.75 -0.54
C GLY A 56 -21.70 -17.46 -1.27
N ALA A 57 -21.03 -16.33 -1.03
CA ALA A 57 -19.78 -16.00 -1.71
C ALA A 57 -18.62 -16.92 -1.28
N ASP A 58 -17.97 -17.58 -2.25
CA ASP A 58 -16.76 -18.38 -1.99
C ASP A 58 -15.51 -17.53 -1.68
N ALA A 59 -15.51 -16.30 -2.21
CA ALA A 59 -14.45 -15.32 -2.05
C ALA A 59 -14.99 -13.89 -2.18
N ILE A 60 -14.34 -12.95 -1.50
CA ILE A 60 -14.65 -11.52 -1.52
C ILE A 60 -13.43 -10.77 -2.07
N VAL A 61 -13.65 -9.89 -3.03
CA VAL A 61 -12.60 -8.98 -3.53
C VAL A 61 -12.85 -7.59 -2.94
N HIS A 62 -12.00 -7.20 -1.99
CA HIS A 62 -12.03 -5.89 -1.36
C HIS A 62 -11.22 -4.87 -2.19
N ALA A 63 -11.88 -3.81 -2.61
CA ALA A 63 -11.30 -2.74 -3.44
C ALA A 63 -11.64 -1.32 -2.92
N ILE A 64 -11.95 -1.20 -1.62
CA ILE A 64 -12.27 0.08 -0.96
C ILE A 64 -10.98 0.71 -0.46
N PRO A 65 -10.76 2.03 -0.62
CA PRO A 65 -9.46 2.62 -0.27
C PRO A 65 -9.10 2.41 1.21
N MET A 66 -7.79 2.38 1.48
CA MET A 66 -7.21 1.96 2.77
C MET A 66 -7.83 2.70 3.97
N GLN A 67 -8.07 4.02 3.83
CA GLN A 67 -8.57 4.83 4.94
C GLN A 67 -10.01 4.49 5.36
N GLN A 68 -10.83 3.95 4.45
CA GLN A 68 -12.23 3.58 4.73
C GLN A 68 -12.41 2.08 5.00
N THR A 69 -11.34 1.30 4.86
CA THR A 69 -11.36 -0.17 4.89
C THR A 69 -11.90 -0.70 6.23
N GLU A 70 -11.34 -0.26 7.36
CA GLU A 70 -11.76 -0.79 8.66
C GLU A 70 -13.22 -0.50 8.96
N ALA A 71 -13.64 0.77 8.80
CA ALA A 71 -15.00 1.19 9.05
C ALA A 71 -15.99 0.38 8.19
N PHE A 72 -15.66 0.17 6.91
CA PHE A 72 -16.47 -0.66 6.02
C PHE A 72 -16.50 -2.13 6.44
N LEU A 73 -15.35 -2.75 6.72
CA LEU A 73 -15.30 -4.16 7.11
C LEU A 73 -16.12 -4.39 8.39
N ASN A 74 -16.11 -3.45 9.34
CA ASN A 74 -16.92 -3.52 10.54
C ASN A 74 -18.44 -3.52 10.28
N THR A 75 -18.92 -2.89 9.21
CA THR A 75 -20.35 -2.90 8.86
C THR A 75 -20.79 -4.20 8.19
N VAL A 76 -19.88 -4.90 7.49
CA VAL A 76 -20.22 -6.10 6.71
C VAL A 76 -19.76 -7.42 7.34
N ARG A 77 -18.87 -7.39 8.33
CA ARG A 77 -18.24 -8.60 8.90
C ARG A 77 -19.21 -9.68 9.36
N ALA A 78 -20.42 -9.29 9.82
CA ALA A 78 -21.44 -10.24 10.25
C ALA A 78 -21.99 -11.11 9.10
N HIS A 79 -21.83 -10.67 7.85
CA HIS A 79 -22.24 -11.38 6.64
C HIS A 79 -21.09 -12.18 6.00
N ILE A 80 -19.87 -12.09 6.53
CA ILE A 80 -18.70 -12.80 5.99
C ILE A 80 -18.51 -14.09 6.79
N ALA A 81 -18.66 -15.24 6.13
CA ALA A 81 -18.43 -16.50 6.81
C ALA A 81 -16.92 -16.74 7.07
N PRO A 82 -16.54 -17.43 8.17
CA PRO A 82 -15.13 -17.53 8.59
C PRO A 82 -14.18 -18.21 7.59
N HIS A 83 -14.71 -19.03 6.67
CA HIS A 83 -13.93 -19.77 5.66
C HIS A 83 -13.79 -19.02 4.33
N VAL A 84 -14.52 -17.91 4.16
CA VAL A 84 -14.55 -17.13 2.92
C VAL A 84 -13.21 -16.45 2.73
N LEU A 85 -12.63 -16.60 1.54
CA LEU A 85 -11.37 -15.95 1.22
C LEU A 85 -11.61 -14.46 0.97
N VAL A 86 -10.90 -13.58 1.65
CA VAL A 86 -10.95 -12.13 1.40
C VAL A 86 -9.66 -11.66 0.73
N VAL A 87 -9.78 -11.15 -0.50
CA VAL A 87 -8.67 -10.63 -1.28
C VAL A 87 -8.68 -9.11 -1.25
N ASN A 88 -7.70 -8.49 -0.60
CA ASN A 88 -7.49 -7.05 -0.66
C ASN A 88 -6.72 -6.65 -1.92
N THR A 89 -7.25 -5.67 -2.65
CA THR A 89 -6.61 -5.06 -3.82
C THR A 89 -6.29 -3.58 -3.63
N SER A 90 -6.68 -3.02 -2.48
CA SER A 90 -6.42 -1.64 -2.09
C SER A 90 -4.98 -1.47 -1.62
N LYS A 91 -4.39 -0.32 -1.94
CA LYS A 91 -2.99 0.00 -1.64
C LYS A 91 -2.94 1.21 -0.71
N GLY A 92 -1.93 1.25 0.16
CA GLY A 92 -1.69 2.38 1.06
C GLY A 92 -1.28 1.96 2.47
N LEU A 93 -1.01 2.97 3.29
CA LEU A 93 -0.77 2.85 4.73
C LEU A 93 -1.91 3.55 5.47
N ARG A 94 -2.29 3.03 6.63
CA ARG A 94 -3.23 3.73 7.52
C ARG A 94 -2.54 4.98 8.08
N GLU A 95 -3.17 6.13 7.98
CA GLU A 95 -2.49 7.38 8.29
C GLU A 95 -2.18 7.54 9.79
N ASP A 96 -3.16 7.30 10.65
CA ASP A 96 -3.07 7.47 12.10
C ASP A 96 -2.14 6.45 12.79
N THR A 97 -2.20 5.19 12.37
CA THR A 97 -1.51 4.06 13.03
C THR A 97 -0.26 3.57 12.30
N LEU A 98 -0.09 3.97 11.04
CA LEU A 98 1.00 3.52 10.14
C LEU A 98 0.93 2.01 9.81
N GLU A 99 -0.24 1.42 9.98
CA GLU A 99 -0.49 0.00 9.75
C GLU A 99 -0.65 -0.33 8.26
N LEU A 100 -0.29 -1.56 7.92
CA LEU A 100 -0.58 -2.17 6.62
C LEU A 100 -2.00 -2.74 6.60
N ALA A 101 -2.52 -3.07 5.41
CA ALA A 101 -3.89 -3.58 5.32
C ALA A 101 -4.03 -4.91 6.06
N HIS A 102 -2.99 -5.75 6.10
CA HIS A 102 -3.10 -7.01 6.85
C HIS A 102 -3.37 -6.84 8.35
N ASP A 103 -2.81 -5.82 8.99
CA ASP A 103 -3.11 -5.51 10.40
C ASP A 103 -4.56 -5.04 10.56
N VAL A 104 -5.03 -4.19 9.63
CA VAL A 104 -6.41 -3.69 9.62
C VAL A 104 -7.42 -4.81 9.41
N PHE A 105 -7.16 -5.72 8.48
CA PHE A 105 -8.02 -6.86 8.21
C PHE A 105 -8.04 -7.84 9.38
N ALA A 106 -6.89 -8.13 9.99
CA ALA A 106 -6.82 -8.99 11.16
C ALA A 106 -7.60 -8.42 12.34
N ARG A 107 -7.60 -7.10 12.53
CA ARG A 107 -8.38 -6.44 13.58
C ARG A 107 -9.89 -6.43 13.27
N ALA A 108 -10.28 -6.16 12.03
CA ALA A 108 -11.69 -6.04 11.65
C ALA A 108 -12.41 -7.39 11.53
N LEU A 109 -11.75 -8.38 10.91
CA LEU A 109 -12.31 -9.70 10.59
C LEU A 109 -11.84 -10.81 11.53
N GLY A 110 -10.82 -10.54 12.34
CA GLY A 110 -10.17 -11.53 13.19
C GLY A 110 -9.00 -12.24 12.49
N PRO A 111 -8.02 -12.74 13.26
CA PRO A 111 -6.79 -13.34 12.71
C PRO A 111 -7.02 -14.70 12.02
N GLY A 112 -8.21 -15.29 12.17
CA GLY A 112 -8.58 -16.57 11.55
C GLY A 112 -9.19 -16.42 10.15
N GLN A 113 -9.56 -15.22 9.71
CA GLN A 113 -10.13 -15.02 8.38
C GLN A 113 -9.04 -15.25 7.31
N PRO A 114 -9.28 -16.11 6.29
CA PRO A 114 -8.34 -16.28 5.19
C PRO A 114 -8.26 -14.99 4.36
N CYS A 115 -7.10 -14.33 4.40
CA CYS A 115 -6.86 -13.08 3.70
C CYS A 115 -5.68 -13.18 2.74
N ALA A 116 -5.80 -12.55 1.58
CA ALA A 116 -4.72 -12.38 0.62
C ALA A 116 -4.65 -10.93 0.12
N TYR A 117 -3.48 -10.51 -0.33
CA TYR A 117 -3.14 -9.12 -0.65
C TYR A 117 -2.51 -9.09 -2.03
N PHE A 118 -3.12 -8.32 -2.93
CA PHE A 118 -2.70 -8.21 -4.31
C PHE A 118 -1.84 -6.97 -4.54
N GLY A 119 -0.69 -7.13 -5.20
CA GLY A 119 0.17 -6.02 -5.60
C GLY A 119 0.86 -6.28 -6.93
N GLY A 120 1.15 -5.23 -7.70
CA GLY A 120 1.76 -5.37 -9.03
C GLY A 120 1.22 -4.40 -10.08
N PRO A 121 1.88 -4.36 -11.25
CA PRO A 121 1.59 -3.43 -12.33
C PRO A 121 0.28 -3.81 -13.06
N THR A 122 -0.82 -3.22 -12.61
CA THR A 122 -2.16 -3.52 -13.15
C THR A 122 -3.05 -2.29 -13.27
N PHE A 123 -2.84 -1.46 -14.30
CA PHE A 123 -3.77 -0.38 -14.56
C PHE A 123 -5.14 -0.91 -14.99
N ALA A 124 -6.20 -0.33 -14.40
CA ALA A 124 -7.55 -0.82 -14.58
C ALA A 124 -7.99 -0.80 -16.05
N LYS A 125 -7.60 0.24 -16.81
CA LYS A 125 -7.88 0.35 -18.25
C LYS A 125 -7.25 -0.79 -19.05
N GLU A 126 -5.98 -1.12 -18.81
CA GLU A 126 -5.27 -2.23 -19.46
C GLU A 126 -5.92 -3.58 -19.16
N LEU A 127 -6.35 -3.77 -17.91
CA LEU A 127 -7.08 -4.98 -17.52
C LEU A 127 -8.43 -5.09 -18.25
N MET A 128 -9.15 -3.98 -18.44
CA MET A 128 -10.40 -3.98 -19.21
C MET A 128 -10.15 -4.33 -20.68
N LEU A 129 -9.08 -3.78 -21.27
CA LEU A 129 -8.65 -4.07 -22.65
C LEU A 129 -8.13 -5.51 -22.84
N GLY A 130 -7.81 -6.22 -21.76
CA GLY A 130 -7.26 -7.58 -21.84
C GLY A 130 -5.79 -7.61 -22.26
N THR A 131 -5.06 -6.52 -22.06
CA THR A 131 -3.62 -6.45 -22.29
C THR A 131 -2.89 -7.36 -21.29
N PRO A 132 -1.86 -8.12 -21.71
CA PRO A 132 -1.05 -8.95 -20.82
C PRO A 132 -0.55 -8.16 -19.61
N SER A 133 -0.96 -8.59 -18.42
CA SER A 133 -0.67 -7.96 -17.15
C SER A 133 -0.20 -9.00 -16.13
N GLY A 134 0.43 -8.53 -15.05
CA GLY A 134 0.90 -9.43 -14.01
C GLY A 134 0.93 -8.80 -12.62
N GLY A 135 0.86 -9.65 -11.61
CA GLY A 135 0.95 -9.23 -10.22
C GLY A 135 1.31 -10.38 -9.29
N VAL A 136 1.47 -10.04 -8.02
CA VAL A 136 1.76 -10.95 -6.93
C VAL A 136 0.53 -11.00 -6.03
N MET A 137 0.19 -12.21 -5.60
CA MET A 137 -0.82 -12.45 -4.58
C MET A 137 -0.13 -13.00 -3.34
N ALA A 138 -0.05 -12.20 -2.28
CA ALA A 138 0.55 -12.63 -1.03
C ALA A 138 -0.50 -13.05 0.00
N ALA A 139 -0.21 -14.06 0.79
CA ALA A 139 -0.98 -14.40 1.98
C ALA A 139 -0.03 -14.90 3.08
N LYS A 140 -0.56 -15.12 4.28
CA LYS A 140 0.23 -15.64 5.41
C LYS A 140 0.81 -17.03 5.12
N ASP A 141 0.11 -17.82 4.31
CA ASP A 141 0.53 -19.14 3.87
C ASP A 141 0.38 -19.30 2.35
N MET A 142 1.20 -20.16 1.77
CA MET A 142 1.23 -20.40 0.32
C MET A 142 -0.06 -21.02 -0.23
N GLU A 143 -0.84 -21.74 0.57
CA GLU A 143 -2.10 -22.36 0.11
C GLU A 143 -3.16 -21.29 -0.16
N THR A 144 -3.36 -20.39 0.81
CA THR A 144 -4.23 -19.21 0.68
C THR A 144 -3.78 -18.33 -0.48
N ALA A 145 -2.48 -18.07 -0.61
CA ALA A 145 -1.93 -17.29 -1.72
C ALA A 145 -2.23 -17.92 -3.09
N LYS A 146 -2.08 -19.26 -3.22
CA LYS A 146 -2.41 -20.00 -4.44
C LYS A 146 -3.91 -19.99 -4.73
N ARG A 147 -4.76 -20.18 -3.70
CA ARG A 147 -6.23 -20.12 -3.83
C ARG A 147 -6.66 -18.76 -4.36
N ALA A 148 -6.14 -17.68 -3.78
CA ALA A 148 -6.42 -16.32 -4.21
C ALA A 148 -5.87 -16.03 -5.62
N ALA A 149 -4.65 -16.45 -5.93
CA ALA A 149 -4.06 -16.25 -7.25
C ALA A 149 -4.88 -16.90 -8.37
N ARG A 150 -5.48 -18.07 -8.12
CA ARG A 150 -6.31 -18.78 -9.10
C ARG A 150 -7.54 -17.99 -9.54
N LEU A 151 -8.13 -17.16 -8.67
CA LEU A 151 -9.29 -16.33 -9.02
C LEU A 151 -8.99 -15.33 -10.14
N PHE A 152 -7.75 -14.84 -10.20
CA PHE A 152 -7.34 -13.77 -11.12
C PHE A 152 -6.48 -14.27 -12.30
N ARG A 153 -5.88 -15.46 -12.19
CA ARG A 153 -5.06 -16.04 -13.26
C ARG A 153 -5.93 -16.38 -14.47
N GLY A 154 -5.59 -15.84 -15.63
CA GLY A 154 -6.30 -16.09 -16.87
C GLY A 154 -5.45 -15.79 -18.11
N ARG A 155 -6.09 -15.74 -19.29
CA ARG A 155 -5.41 -15.53 -20.59
C ARG A 155 -4.55 -14.27 -20.64
N ALA A 156 -4.98 -13.19 -20.01
CA ALA A 156 -4.31 -11.89 -20.04
C ALA A 156 -3.68 -11.49 -18.69
N MET A 157 -3.73 -12.36 -17.68
CA MET A 157 -3.33 -12.00 -16.32
C MET A 157 -2.52 -13.13 -15.68
N ARG A 158 -1.26 -12.87 -15.35
CA ARG A 158 -0.39 -13.79 -14.61
C ARG A 158 -0.29 -13.37 -13.15
N VAL A 159 -0.70 -14.23 -12.24
CA VAL A 159 -0.65 -13.95 -10.80
C VAL A 159 0.27 -14.95 -10.11
N TYR A 160 1.29 -14.44 -9.45
CA TYR A 160 2.31 -15.23 -8.77
C TYR A 160 2.03 -15.27 -7.27
N PRO A 161 1.88 -16.44 -6.65
CA PRO A 161 1.65 -16.53 -5.21
C PRO A 161 2.94 -16.23 -4.42
N SER A 162 2.81 -15.59 -3.26
CA SER A 162 3.91 -15.27 -2.34
C SER A 162 3.47 -15.39 -0.89
N GLU A 163 4.43 -15.53 0.02
CA GLU A 163 4.21 -15.44 1.47
C GLU A 163 4.71 -14.11 2.05
N ASP A 164 5.22 -13.21 1.21
CA ASP A 164 5.72 -11.90 1.63
C ASP A 164 4.62 -10.83 1.57
N VAL A 165 3.66 -10.93 2.48
CA VAL A 165 2.54 -9.98 2.61
C VAL A 165 3.05 -8.55 2.77
N VAL A 166 4.00 -8.35 3.69
CA VAL A 166 4.59 -7.03 3.98
C VAL A 166 5.24 -6.44 2.73
N GLY A 167 6.04 -7.21 1.99
CA GLY A 167 6.68 -6.72 0.76
C GLY A 167 5.69 -6.38 -0.34
N VAL A 168 4.63 -7.18 -0.53
CA VAL A 168 3.62 -6.90 -1.55
C VAL A 168 2.82 -5.65 -1.24
N GLU A 169 2.41 -5.47 0.02
CA GLU A 169 1.63 -4.30 0.43
C GLU A 169 2.48 -3.01 0.39
N LEU A 170 3.73 -3.05 0.88
CA LEU A 170 4.60 -1.88 0.90
C LEU A 170 5.02 -1.42 -0.48
N GLY A 171 5.30 -2.35 -1.40
CA GLY A 171 5.57 -2.01 -2.79
C GLY A 171 4.42 -1.22 -3.42
N GLY A 172 3.18 -1.67 -3.19
CA GLY A 172 1.98 -0.98 -3.65
C GLY A 172 1.71 0.36 -2.95
N ALA A 173 1.99 0.45 -1.64
CA ALA A 173 1.73 1.64 -0.84
C ALA A 173 2.73 2.78 -1.15
N LEU A 174 4.02 2.48 -1.14
CA LEU A 174 5.08 3.48 -1.20
C LEU A 174 5.35 4.01 -2.61
N LYS A 175 5.05 3.23 -3.66
CA LYS A 175 5.29 3.65 -5.06
C LYS A 175 4.59 4.97 -5.41
N ASN A 176 3.41 5.20 -4.83
CA ASN A 176 2.57 6.35 -5.15
C ASN A 176 3.24 7.66 -4.72
N VAL A 177 4.06 7.63 -3.67
CA VAL A 177 4.86 8.78 -3.20
C VAL A 177 5.91 9.15 -4.25
N ILE A 178 6.65 8.16 -4.75
CA ILE A 178 7.68 8.37 -5.78
C ILE A 178 7.04 8.83 -7.10
N ALA A 179 5.84 8.34 -7.43
CA ALA A 179 5.10 8.77 -8.61
C ALA A 179 4.71 10.26 -8.57
N ILE A 180 4.36 10.82 -7.40
CA ILE A 180 4.11 12.27 -7.24
C ILE A 180 5.38 13.06 -7.58
N LEU A 181 6.53 12.66 -7.03
CA LEU A 181 7.80 13.32 -7.33
C LEU A 181 8.17 13.21 -8.81
N CYS A 182 7.93 12.05 -9.43
CA CYS A 182 8.19 11.82 -10.85
C CYS A 182 7.34 12.73 -11.74
N GLY A 183 6.06 12.87 -11.40
CA GLY A 183 5.17 13.83 -12.05
C GLY A 183 5.66 15.28 -11.85
N GLY A 184 6.19 15.60 -10.67
CA GLY A 184 6.80 16.91 -10.39
C GLY A 184 7.89 17.27 -11.38
N LEU A 185 8.83 16.35 -11.60
CA LEU A 185 9.90 16.55 -12.58
C LEU A 185 9.36 16.75 -14.01
N GLU A 186 8.35 15.96 -14.40
CA GLU A 186 7.70 16.11 -15.70
C GLU A 186 6.99 17.47 -15.85
N GLY A 187 6.28 17.91 -14.81
CA GLY A 187 5.62 19.22 -14.78
C GLY A 187 6.61 20.38 -14.89
N MET A 188 7.83 20.21 -14.38
CA MET A 188 8.93 21.17 -14.51
C MET A 188 9.63 21.13 -15.88
N GLY A 189 9.22 20.23 -16.78
CA GLY A 189 9.85 20.05 -18.09
C GLY A 189 11.18 19.31 -18.06
N LEU A 190 11.50 18.59 -16.98
CA LEU A 190 12.74 17.81 -16.88
C LEU A 190 12.59 16.46 -17.59
N GLY A 191 13.62 16.11 -18.36
CA GLY A 191 13.63 14.91 -19.19
C GLY A 191 13.91 13.60 -18.44
N VAL A 192 14.05 12.54 -19.23
CA VAL A 192 14.19 11.14 -18.77
C VAL A 192 15.37 10.88 -17.84
N ASN A 193 16.44 11.68 -17.91
CA ASN A 193 17.59 11.55 -16.99
C ASN A 193 17.18 11.83 -15.54
N ALA A 194 16.44 12.92 -15.31
CA ALA A 194 16.01 13.31 -13.98
C ALA A 194 14.98 12.30 -13.44
N GLN A 195 14.05 11.85 -14.29
CA GLN A 195 13.06 10.82 -13.93
C GLN A 195 13.73 9.50 -13.57
N THR A 196 14.71 9.04 -14.36
CA THR A 196 15.42 7.78 -14.11
C THR A 196 16.23 7.83 -12.82
N LEU A 197 16.92 8.94 -12.57
CA LEU A 197 17.64 9.17 -11.31
C LEU A 197 16.67 9.10 -10.12
N LEU A 198 15.56 9.83 -10.20
CA LEU A 198 14.55 9.87 -9.15
C LEU A 198 13.96 8.48 -8.90
N VAL A 199 13.51 7.79 -9.94
CA VAL A 199 12.88 6.46 -9.79
C VAL A 199 13.86 5.47 -9.19
N THR A 200 15.12 5.45 -9.65
CA THR A 200 16.14 4.52 -9.14
C THR A 200 16.47 4.79 -7.67
N ARG A 201 16.62 6.07 -7.28
CA ARG A 201 16.85 6.43 -5.87
C ARG A 201 15.62 6.15 -5.01
N GLY A 202 14.42 6.43 -5.53
CA GLY A 202 13.14 6.14 -4.90
C GLY A 202 12.94 4.65 -4.65
N CYS A 203 13.25 3.78 -5.63
CA CYS A 203 13.27 2.33 -5.49
C CYS A 203 14.10 1.91 -4.27
N ARG A 204 15.30 2.47 -4.12
CA ARG A 204 16.17 2.13 -3.00
C ARG A 204 15.63 2.60 -1.65
N GLU A 205 14.97 3.77 -1.61
CA GLU A 205 14.32 4.24 -0.37
C GLU A 205 13.17 3.31 0.04
N ILE A 206 12.27 2.98 -0.89
CA ILE A 206 11.13 2.11 -0.59
C ILE A 206 11.58 0.71 -0.21
N THR A 207 12.65 0.19 -0.83
CA THR A 207 13.20 -1.13 -0.47
C THR A 207 13.82 -1.11 0.92
N ARG A 208 14.59 -0.07 1.28
CA ARG A 208 15.12 0.07 2.66
C ARG A 208 14.02 0.10 3.70
N LEU A 209 12.98 0.90 3.44
CA LEU A 209 11.83 1.00 4.34
C LEU A 209 11.09 -0.33 4.43
N GLY A 210 10.89 -1.00 3.30
CA GLY A 210 10.30 -2.34 3.21
C GLY A 210 11.07 -3.37 4.04
N VAL A 211 12.38 -3.48 3.83
CA VAL A 211 13.24 -4.42 4.55
C VAL A 211 13.24 -4.14 6.06
N ALA A 212 13.23 -2.86 6.46
CA ALA A 212 13.12 -2.47 7.87
C ALA A 212 11.79 -2.89 8.50
N MET A 213 10.71 -2.96 7.72
CA MET A 213 9.40 -3.50 8.14
C MET A 213 9.30 -5.03 8.05
N GLY A 214 10.30 -5.71 7.52
CA GLY A 214 10.34 -7.17 7.42
C GLY A 214 10.04 -7.73 6.02
N ALA A 215 9.81 -6.88 5.02
CA ALA A 215 9.70 -7.33 3.62
C ALA A 215 10.96 -8.07 3.17
N ARG A 216 10.80 -8.95 2.18
CA ARG A 216 11.93 -9.62 1.51
C ARG A 216 12.40 -8.72 0.36
N GLU A 217 13.70 -8.51 0.28
CA GLU A 217 14.31 -7.64 -0.74
C GLU A 217 13.93 -8.06 -2.17
N HIS A 218 13.89 -9.36 -2.48
CA HIS A 218 13.49 -9.84 -3.81
C HIS A 218 12.04 -9.49 -4.18
N THR A 219 11.13 -9.38 -3.21
CA THR A 219 9.74 -8.98 -3.48
C THR A 219 9.67 -7.50 -3.84
N MET A 220 10.49 -6.67 -3.18
CA MET A 220 10.64 -5.26 -3.51
C MET A 220 11.28 -5.07 -4.89
N ALA A 221 12.22 -5.93 -5.29
CA ALA A 221 12.80 -5.92 -6.63
C ALA A 221 11.87 -6.48 -7.71
N GLY A 222 10.77 -7.15 -7.32
CA GLY A 222 9.84 -7.83 -8.22
C GLY A 222 8.67 -6.98 -8.70
N LEU A 223 7.62 -7.66 -9.15
CA LEU A 223 6.43 -7.04 -9.72
C LEU A 223 5.71 -6.08 -8.75
N SER A 224 5.56 -6.46 -7.47
CA SER A 224 4.83 -5.65 -6.49
C SER A 224 5.59 -4.41 -6.03
N GLY A 225 6.93 -4.40 -6.13
CA GLY A 225 7.75 -3.24 -5.82
C GLY A 225 8.14 -2.46 -7.08
N ILE A 226 9.34 -2.70 -7.62
CA ILE A 226 9.87 -1.97 -8.78
C ILE A 226 8.92 -2.04 -9.98
N GLY A 227 8.33 -3.20 -10.29
CA GLY A 227 7.43 -3.34 -11.45
C GLY A 227 6.23 -2.39 -11.39
N ASP A 228 5.55 -2.36 -10.25
CA ASP A 228 4.40 -1.49 -10.04
C ASP A 228 4.80 -0.01 -9.95
N LEU A 229 5.96 0.29 -9.36
CA LEU A 229 6.53 1.63 -9.34
C LEU A 229 6.80 2.15 -10.76
N MET A 230 7.48 1.35 -11.60
CA MET A 230 7.78 1.71 -12.98
C MET A 230 6.51 2.00 -13.77
N LEU A 231 5.49 1.13 -13.68
CA LEU A 231 4.20 1.38 -14.33
C LEU A 231 3.59 2.71 -13.87
N THR A 232 3.67 3.01 -12.58
CA THR A 232 3.03 4.19 -11.97
C THR A 232 3.76 5.50 -12.29
N CYS A 233 5.08 5.45 -12.45
CA CYS A 233 5.91 6.59 -12.85
C CYS A 233 5.88 6.85 -14.35
N LEU A 234 5.91 5.79 -15.17
CA LEU A 234 5.98 5.91 -16.62
C LEU A 234 4.60 6.14 -17.25
N GLY A 235 3.55 5.53 -16.72
CA GLY A 235 2.24 5.57 -17.36
C GLY A 235 1.39 6.77 -16.99
N ASP A 236 0.61 7.25 -17.96
CA ASP A 236 -0.18 8.48 -17.85
C ASP A 236 -1.47 8.31 -17.05
N ALA A 237 -1.91 7.08 -16.82
CA ALA A 237 -3.11 6.77 -16.03
C ALA A 237 -2.91 6.95 -14.51
N SER A 238 -1.71 7.31 -14.06
CA SER A 238 -1.38 7.48 -12.65
C SER A 238 -1.94 8.78 -12.08
N ARG A 239 -2.99 8.68 -11.26
CA ARG A 239 -3.55 9.82 -10.51
C ARG A 239 -2.49 10.54 -9.67
N ASN A 240 -1.54 9.80 -9.09
CA ASN A 240 -0.44 10.34 -8.30
C ASN A 240 0.55 11.15 -9.14
N LYS A 241 0.94 10.60 -10.30
CA LYS A 241 1.79 11.31 -11.28
C LYS A 241 1.13 12.61 -11.72
N ALA A 242 -0.17 12.59 -11.98
CA ALA A 242 -0.90 13.78 -12.41
C ALA A 242 -1.01 14.87 -11.30
N VAL A 243 -0.99 14.52 -10.01
CA VAL A 243 -0.82 15.51 -8.92
C VAL A 243 0.56 16.17 -9.04
N GLY A 244 1.59 15.33 -9.20
CA GLY A 244 2.96 15.78 -9.41
C GLY A 244 3.09 16.74 -10.59
N ILE A 245 2.52 16.41 -11.75
CA ILE A 245 2.60 17.24 -12.97
C ILE A 245 2.02 18.63 -12.73
N ALA A 246 0.84 18.71 -12.10
CA ALA A 246 0.21 19.99 -11.78
C ALA A 246 1.08 20.82 -10.81
N PHE A 247 1.65 20.17 -9.80
CA PHE A 247 2.55 20.81 -8.83
C PHE A 247 3.86 21.28 -9.49
N GLY A 248 4.45 20.48 -10.38
CA GLY A 248 5.65 20.82 -11.15
C GLY A 248 5.44 22.01 -12.09
N LYS A 249 4.21 22.20 -12.59
CA LYS A 249 3.80 23.37 -13.38
C LYS A 249 3.62 24.64 -12.55
N GLY A 250 3.85 24.58 -11.23
CA GLY A 250 3.76 25.73 -10.32
C GLY A 250 2.37 25.97 -9.70
N GLN A 251 1.42 25.04 -9.87
CA GLN A 251 0.13 25.15 -9.19
C GLN A 251 0.29 24.92 -7.68
N LYS A 252 -0.47 25.65 -6.86
CA LYS A 252 -0.46 25.47 -5.40
C LYS A 252 -1.06 24.13 -5.02
N ILE A 253 -0.43 23.43 -4.09
CA ILE A 253 -0.87 22.07 -3.72
C ILE A 253 -2.30 22.04 -3.15
N GLY A 254 -2.69 23.05 -2.37
CA GLY A 254 -4.06 23.16 -1.84
C GLY A 254 -5.11 23.24 -2.95
N ASP A 255 -4.83 23.96 -4.03
CA ASP A 255 -5.76 24.11 -5.17
C ASP A 255 -5.86 22.80 -5.95
N ILE A 256 -4.72 22.13 -6.18
CA ILE A 256 -4.67 20.81 -6.86
C ILE A 256 -5.50 19.78 -6.09
N LEU A 257 -5.32 19.70 -4.77
CA LEU A 257 -6.02 18.73 -3.93
C LEU A 257 -7.52 19.03 -3.85
N SER A 258 -7.89 20.31 -3.73
CA SER A 258 -9.30 20.74 -3.70
C SER A 258 -10.03 20.44 -5.01
N ALA A 259 -9.41 20.77 -6.15
CA ALA A 259 -9.97 20.48 -7.46
C ALA A 259 -10.19 18.97 -7.67
N ARG A 260 -9.24 18.14 -7.21
CA ARG A 260 -9.34 16.67 -7.32
C ARG A 260 -10.33 16.04 -6.36
N ALA A 261 -10.49 16.58 -5.16
CA ALA A 261 -11.49 16.10 -4.21
C ALA A 261 -12.92 16.21 -4.78
N GLN A 262 -13.14 17.12 -5.74
CA GLN A 262 -14.42 17.33 -6.42
C GLN A 262 -14.62 16.41 -7.63
N THR A 263 -13.60 15.65 -8.07
CA THR A 263 -13.74 14.73 -9.21
C THR A 263 -14.10 13.32 -8.77
N LEU A 264 -14.68 12.55 -9.68
CA LEU A 264 -14.94 11.11 -9.49
C LEU A 264 -13.65 10.30 -9.27
N GLU A 265 -12.49 10.83 -9.68
CA GLU A 265 -11.20 10.16 -9.50
C GLU A 265 -10.72 10.16 -8.03
N GLY A 266 -11.27 11.06 -7.21
CA GLY A 266 -10.97 11.21 -5.79
C GLY A 266 -9.54 11.70 -5.49
N VAL A 267 -9.20 11.73 -4.20
CA VAL A 267 -7.86 12.09 -3.73
C VAL A 267 -6.88 10.97 -4.08
N ALA A 268 -5.74 11.32 -4.66
CA ALA A 268 -4.69 10.36 -5.01
C ALA A 268 -4.09 9.75 -3.72
N GLU A 269 -4.04 8.42 -3.64
CA GLU A 269 -3.61 7.69 -2.43
C GLU A 269 -2.24 8.16 -1.89
N GLY A 270 -1.31 8.53 -2.76
CA GLY A 270 0.03 8.99 -2.38
C GLY A 270 0.02 10.27 -1.53
N VAL A 271 -1.04 11.07 -1.62
CA VAL A 271 -1.22 12.28 -0.80
C VAL A 271 -1.34 11.92 0.69
N ALA A 272 -2.10 10.87 1.01
CA ALA A 272 -2.20 10.35 2.37
C ALA A 272 -0.99 9.48 2.75
N THR A 273 -0.44 8.72 1.78
CA THR A 273 0.67 7.80 2.06
C THR A 273 1.99 8.51 2.36
N ALA A 274 2.31 9.66 1.73
CA ALA A 274 3.63 10.28 1.92
C ALA A 274 3.89 10.75 3.36
N PRO A 275 2.98 11.48 4.04
CA PRO A 275 3.19 11.85 5.45
C PRO A 275 3.25 10.64 6.38
N ALA A 276 2.45 9.60 6.11
CA ALA A 276 2.49 8.36 6.88
C ALA A 276 3.84 7.63 6.70
N ALA A 277 4.33 7.55 5.47
CA ALA A 277 5.62 6.93 5.14
C ALA A 277 6.81 7.70 5.74
N GLU A 278 6.75 9.04 5.80
CA GLU A 278 7.74 9.88 6.48
C GLU A 278 7.79 9.55 7.99
N ARG A 279 6.62 9.53 8.66
CA ARG A 279 6.55 9.16 10.08
C ARG A 279 7.03 7.74 10.35
N LEU A 280 6.70 6.81 9.45
CA LEU A 280 7.14 5.43 9.52
C LEU A 280 8.66 5.30 9.38
N ALA A 281 9.26 6.00 8.41
CA ALA A 281 10.71 6.04 8.22
C ALA A 281 11.42 6.60 9.46
N ALA A 282 10.89 7.68 10.04
CA ALA A 282 11.39 8.26 11.28
C ALA A 282 11.29 7.26 12.46
N LYS A 283 10.13 6.61 12.64
CA LYS A 283 9.90 5.59 13.68
C LYS A 283 10.89 4.42 13.60
N LEU A 284 11.29 4.04 12.39
CA LEU A 284 12.22 2.92 12.15
C LEU A 284 13.69 3.35 12.06
N GLY A 285 13.99 4.65 12.16
CA GLY A 285 15.35 5.17 11.98
C GLY A 285 15.90 4.96 10.56
N VAL A 286 15.02 4.87 9.56
CA VAL A 286 15.39 4.67 8.15
C VAL A 286 15.48 6.03 7.47
N SER A 287 16.62 6.30 6.84
CA SER A 287 16.78 7.49 6.00
C SER A 287 15.87 7.38 4.78
N ALA A 288 14.96 8.34 4.59
CA ALA A 288 14.04 8.40 3.45
C ALA A 288 13.81 9.86 2.98
N PRO A 289 14.89 10.57 2.57
CA PRO A 289 14.78 11.98 2.22
C PRO A 289 13.83 12.29 1.07
N MET A 290 13.64 11.40 0.09
CA MET A 290 12.69 11.67 -1.00
C MET A 290 11.24 11.60 -0.50
N ILE A 291 10.93 10.60 0.32
CA ILE A 291 9.62 10.49 0.98
C ILE A 291 9.35 11.74 1.84
N ALA A 292 10.35 12.18 2.63
CA ALA A 292 10.23 13.39 3.45
C ALA A 292 10.05 14.66 2.61
N THR A 293 10.78 14.80 1.49
CA THR A 293 10.60 15.92 0.55
C THR A 293 9.19 15.93 -0.04
N CYS A 294 8.67 14.78 -0.46
CA CYS A 294 7.30 14.69 -0.96
C CYS A 294 6.28 15.10 0.10
N ALA A 295 6.45 14.66 1.35
CA ALA A 295 5.58 15.02 2.45
C ALA A 295 5.61 16.54 2.74
N ALA A 296 6.79 17.16 2.71
CA ALA A 296 6.95 18.61 2.85
C ALA A 296 6.25 19.40 1.72
N CYS A 297 6.36 18.95 0.47
CA CYS A 297 5.61 19.54 -0.65
C CYS A 297 4.09 19.46 -0.42
N LEU A 298 3.60 18.30 0.04
CA LEU A 298 2.17 18.09 0.30
C LEU A 298 1.64 18.95 1.46
N ARG A 299 2.49 19.29 2.44
CA ARG A 299 2.18 20.26 3.50
C ARG A 299 2.32 21.72 3.08
N GLY A 300 2.78 21.99 1.84
CA GLY A 300 3.01 23.35 1.34
C GLY A 300 4.28 24.01 1.89
N GLU A 301 5.20 23.24 2.50
CA GLU A 301 6.46 23.74 3.05
C GLU A 301 7.51 23.99 1.95
N LEU A 302 7.36 23.31 0.80
CA LEU A 302 8.24 23.43 -0.36
C LEU A 302 7.41 23.55 -1.63
N ASP A 303 7.85 24.41 -2.55
CA ASP A 303 7.41 24.37 -3.94
C ASP A 303 8.24 23.36 -4.76
N ALA A 304 7.93 23.19 -6.04
CA ALA A 304 8.59 22.20 -6.90
C ALA A 304 10.10 22.48 -7.07
N GLN A 305 10.49 23.75 -7.18
CA GLN A 305 11.90 24.14 -7.33
C GLN A 305 12.69 23.94 -6.02
N GLY A 306 12.10 24.29 -4.88
CA GLY A 306 12.67 24.04 -3.55
C GLY A 306 12.81 22.55 -3.26
N ALA A 307 11.85 21.74 -3.67
CA ALA A 307 11.92 20.28 -3.56
C ALA A 307 13.08 19.69 -4.38
N LEU A 308 13.22 20.12 -5.64
CA LEU A 308 14.33 19.71 -6.50
C LEU A 308 15.68 20.10 -5.89
N ARG A 309 15.82 21.36 -5.46
CA ARG A 309 17.03 21.88 -4.83
C ARG A 309 17.41 21.06 -3.59
N ARG A 310 16.44 20.84 -2.69
CA ARG A 310 16.62 20.02 -1.49
C ARG A 310 17.12 18.62 -1.82
N CYS A 311 16.57 17.98 -2.85
CA CYS A 311 17.00 16.65 -3.28
C CYS A 311 18.43 16.64 -3.85
N MET A 312 18.82 17.68 -4.59
CA MET A 312 20.16 17.79 -5.18
C MET A 312 21.25 18.16 -4.17
N GLU A 313 20.89 18.83 -3.08
CA GLU A 313 21.78 19.21 -1.98
C GLU A 313 21.95 18.09 -0.93
N LEU A 314 21.27 16.95 -1.09
CA LEU A 314 21.42 15.82 -0.18
C LEU A 314 22.87 15.31 -0.14
N PRO A 315 23.39 14.95 1.05
CA PRO A 315 24.73 14.39 1.17
C PRO A 315 24.91 13.14 0.29
N ILE A 316 26.01 13.11 -0.46
CA ILE A 316 26.40 11.94 -1.25
C ILE A 316 26.85 10.84 -0.28
N LYS A 317 26.26 9.65 -0.43
CA LYS A 317 26.62 8.45 0.32
C LYS A 317 27.17 7.39 -0.65
N PRO A 318 28.08 6.52 -0.20
CA PRO A 318 28.55 5.39 -1.00
C PRO A 318 27.40 4.51 -1.51
N ASP A 319 27.59 3.92 -2.68
CA ASP A 319 26.63 2.98 -3.26
C ASP A 319 26.78 1.57 -2.64
N GLU A 320 26.32 1.42 -1.40
CA GLU A 320 26.44 0.16 -0.66
C GLU A 320 25.20 -0.76 -0.78
N PRO A 321 25.37 -2.09 -0.67
CA PRO A 321 24.26 -3.01 -0.54
C PRO A 321 23.31 -2.62 0.60
N LEU A 322 22.05 -3.03 0.50
CA LEU A 322 21.13 -2.88 1.63
C LEU A 322 21.63 -3.74 2.78
N VAL A 323 21.88 -3.12 3.94
CA VAL A 323 22.37 -3.83 5.11
C VAL A 323 21.35 -4.93 5.47
N GLU A 324 21.83 -6.17 5.52
CA GLU A 324 21.00 -7.33 5.88
C GLU A 324 20.26 -7.11 7.19
N ARG A 325 19.08 -7.74 7.29
CA ARG A 325 18.23 -7.78 8.49
C ARG A 325 19.08 -7.79 9.76
N LYS A 326 19.08 -6.69 10.53
CA LYS A 326 19.30 -6.82 11.98
C LYS A 326 18.11 -7.62 12.49
N SER A 327 18.29 -8.93 12.65
CA SER A 327 17.26 -9.82 13.20
C SER A 327 16.62 -9.13 14.40
N PHE A 328 15.29 -9.07 14.44
CA PHE A 328 14.52 -8.56 15.58
C PHE A 328 14.99 -9.21 16.89
N LYS A 329 15.54 -10.44 16.83
CA LYS A 329 16.23 -11.11 17.94
C LYS A 329 17.35 -10.27 18.55
N LYS A 330 18.13 -9.51 17.77
CA LYS A 330 19.25 -8.69 18.28
C LYS A 330 18.76 -7.43 19.01
N MET A 331 17.61 -6.87 18.61
CA MET A 331 16.97 -5.75 19.31
C MET A 331 16.30 -6.23 20.61
N VAL A 332 15.58 -7.36 20.57
CA VAL A 332 14.99 -7.98 21.76
C VAL A 332 16.09 -8.47 22.74
N PHE A 333 17.20 -9.01 22.23
CA PHE A 333 18.34 -9.43 23.07
C PHE A 333 19.04 -8.24 23.73
N ASN A 334 19.16 -7.10 23.05
CA ASN A 334 19.68 -5.86 23.65
C ASN A 334 18.74 -5.27 24.71
N ILE A 335 17.42 -5.36 24.53
CA ILE A 335 16.45 -4.92 25.54
C ILE A 335 16.45 -5.88 26.74
N ALA A 336 16.47 -7.20 26.51
CA ALA A 336 16.51 -8.20 27.57
C ALA A 336 17.80 -8.13 28.39
N SER A 337 18.94 -7.86 27.74
CA SER A 337 20.22 -7.68 28.45
C SER A 337 20.27 -6.39 29.26
N HIS A 338 19.67 -5.29 28.80
CA HIS A 338 19.57 -4.05 29.59
C HIS A 338 18.63 -4.22 30.80
N VAL A 339 17.51 -4.94 30.64
CA VAL A 339 16.61 -5.25 31.77
C VAL A 339 17.28 -6.20 32.77
N ALA A 340 18.01 -7.22 32.31
CA ALA A 340 18.75 -8.13 33.19
C ALA A 340 19.85 -7.41 33.99
N VAL A 341 20.60 -6.49 33.37
CA VAL A 341 21.61 -5.66 34.05
C VAL A 341 20.95 -4.69 35.05
N ALA A 342 19.82 -4.07 34.71
CA ALA A 342 19.09 -3.19 35.62
C ALA A 342 18.54 -3.94 36.84
N VAL A 343 17.99 -5.15 36.66
CA VAL A 343 17.51 -6.00 37.75
C VAL A 343 18.66 -6.50 38.62
N ALA A 344 19.79 -6.91 38.04
CA ALA A 344 20.98 -7.31 38.79
C ALA A 344 21.55 -6.15 39.62
N THR A 345 21.57 -4.93 39.06
CA THR A 345 22.06 -3.73 39.76
C THR A 345 21.12 -3.35 40.91
N ALA A 346 19.80 -3.44 40.71
CA ALA A 346 18.82 -3.19 41.77
C ALA A 346 18.91 -4.22 42.91
N LEU A 347 19.16 -5.50 42.61
CA LEU A 347 19.35 -6.55 43.60
C LEU A 347 20.65 -6.39 44.41
N VAL A 348 21.73 -5.90 43.79
CA VAL A 348 22.99 -5.59 44.49
C VAL A 348 22.85 -4.38 45.41
N VAL A 349 22.11 -3.35 44.99
CA VAL A 349 21.81 -2.16 45.81
C VAL A 349 20.90 -2.52 46.99
N SER A 350 19.90 -3.40 46.78
CA SER A 350 19.03 -3.94 47.84
C SER A 350 19.82 -4.76 48.88
N LYS A 351 20.72 -5.66 48.44
CA LYS A 351 21.59 -6.43 49.36
C LYS A 351 22.59 -5.57 50.15
N ARG A 352 23.05 -4.44 49.59
CA ARG A 352 23.90 -3.48 50.32
C ARG A 352 23.12 -2.69 51.38
N ARG A 353 21.85 -2.33 51.12
CA ARG A 353 20.98 -1.66 52.11
C ARG A 353 20.50 -2.59 53.22
N GLY A 354 20.29 -3.89 52.94
CA GLY A 354 19.92 -4.87 53.97
C GLY A 354 21.06 -5.29 54.91
N LYS A 355 22.32 -5.05 54.55
CA LYS A 355 23.49 -5.30 55.43
C LYS A 355 23.89 -4.11 56.28
N SER A 356 23.42 -2.90 55.97
CA SER A 356 23.68 -1.70 56.80
C SER A 356 22.66 -1.48 57.92
N SER A 357 21.60 -2.29 57.99
CA SER A 357 20.53 -2.17 59.00
C SER A 357 20.56 -3.28 60.07
N SER A 358 21.61 -4.10 60.16
CA SER A 358 21.77 -5.12 61.22
C SER A 358 22.93 -4.83 62.20
N SER A 359 23.36 -3.57 62.28
CA SER A 359 24.44 -3.14 63.18
C SER A 359 24.18 -1.78 63.84
N ALA A 360 22.94 -1.53 64.26
CA ALA A 360 22.63 -0.45 65.19
C ALA A 360 21.30 -0.74 65.92
N GLN A 361 21.45 -1.08 67.20
CA GLN A 361 20.48 -1.17 68.30
C GLN A 361 19.49 -2.34 68.32
#